data_AF-A0A1B8J8T4-F1
#
_entry.id   AF-A0A1B8J8T4-F1
#
_cell.length_a   1.000
_cell.length_b   1.000
_cell.length_c   1.000
_cell.angle_alpha   90.00
_cell.angle_beta   90.00
_cell.angle_gamma   90.00
#
_symmetry.space_group_name_H-M   'P 1'
#
loop_
_entity.id
_entity.type
_entity.pdbx_description
1 polymer ?
#
loop_
_entity_poly.entity_id
_entity_poly.type
_entity_poly.pdbx_seq_one_letter_code
_entity_poly.pdbx_strand_id
1 'polypeptide(L)'
;MDSENRCRSDFQKYIEPEIKHQIKYLEGYFDEHFGKYVKKRTLDSKQKAEVREKVIKENQSCIHTQDRECLSKLDIFKQQKEIAESTLQELHKNLGYIDFWDVGNVRDMSYMFADYMTWSHPIEWVLKDNLSHWNVSKVESMRGMFYWSLHYIKDNLKIEQWDTSSLRDMSYIFFRTSFSENINDWNVSKVENMEGAFMEALDFDQPLDKWDMRNVKSISYMFHGAVSFNQNLQAWDTSNIVDMSYTFGGFGGADVITIYNQPLESWDISSVENMEGMFYYAKNYEQSLDKWDVSKVKNMDRMFEGWLISAPKWYKKR
;
A
#
# COMPACT_ATOMS: atom_id res chain seq x y z
N MET A 1 22.10 -4.09 52.59
CA MET A 1 20.92 -4.00 51.70
C MET A 1 21.34 -4.57 50.38
N ASP A 2 20.89 -5.79 50.10
CA ASP A 2 21.25 -6.62 48.96
C ASP A 2 21.22 -5.85 47.64
N SER A 3 22.24 -6.06 46.81
CA SER A 3 22.32 -5.50 45.46
C SER A 3 21.14 -5.89 44.59
N GLU A 4 20.48 -7.01 44.89
CA GLU A 4 19.21 -7.43 44.29
C GLU A 4 18.08 -6.41 44.51
N ASN A 5 17.92 -5.90 45.73
CA ASN A 5 16.90 -4.89 46.04
C ASN A 5 17.19 -3.55 45.34
N ARG A 6 18.47 -3.24 45.11
CA ARG A 6 18.90 -2.02 44.43
C ARG A 6 18.67 -2.10 42.91
N CYS A 7 19.02 -3.22 42.26
CA CYS A 7 18.73 -3.44 40.85
C CYS A 7 17.22 -3.48 40.57
N ARG A 8 16.43 -4.15 41.42
CA ARG A 8 14.96 -4.16 41.31
C ARG A 8 14.37 -2.75 41.42
N SER A 9 14.86 -1.95 42.37
CA SER A 9 14.45 -0.55 42.53
C SER A 9 14.84 0.31 41.32
N ASP A 10 16.02 0.09 40.73
CA ASP A 10 16.47 0.85 39.57
C ASP A 10 15.67 0.50 38.30
N PHE A 11 15.33 -0.78 38.07
CA PHE A 11 14.46 -1.22 36.98
C PHE A 11 13.08 -0.56 37.05
N GLN A 12 12.43 -0.62 38.23
CA GLN A 12 11.11 -0.01 38.46
C GLN A 12 11.12 1.51 38.29
N LYS A 13 12.26 2.16 38.56
CA LYS A 13 12.39 3.62 38.52
C LYS A 13 12.73 4.15 37.13
N TYR A 14 13.52 3.43 36.33
CA TYR A 14 14.07 3.97 35.07
C TYR A 14 13.64 3.21 33.81
N ILE A 15 13.50 1.88 33.87
CA ILE A 15 13.19 1.06 32.68
C ILE A 15 11.69 0.83 32.52
N GLU A 16 11.00 0.47 33.60
CA GLU A 16 9.55 0.22 33.57
C GLU A 16 8.73 1.45 33.07
N PRO A 17 9.05 2.70 33.45
CA PRO A 17 8.35 3.87 32.91
C PRO A 17 8.59 4.10 31.42
N GLU A 18 9.81 3.84 30.93
CA GLU A 18 10.17 4.00 29.51
C GLU A 18 9.42 2.98 28.63
N ILE A 19 9.39 1.70 29.06
CA ILE A 19 8.59 0.66 28.40
C ILE A 19 7.11 1.05 28.37
N LYS A 20 6.55 1.53 29.49
CA LYS A 20 5.15 1.98 29.54
C LYS A 20 4.88 3.17 28.64
N HIS A 21 5.84 4.11 28.54
CA HIS A 21 5.72 5.27 27.66
C HIS A 21 5.71 4.84 26.19
N GLN A 22 6.62 3.96 25.79
CA GLN A 22 6.72 3.45 24.42
C GLN A 22 5.47 2.62 24.04
N ILE A 23 4.98 1.74 24.92
CA ILE A 23 3.71 1.02 24.70
C ILE A 23 2.57 2.02 24.48
N LYS A 24 2.44 3.04 25.33
CA LYS A 24 1.37 4.03 25.22
C LYS A 24 1.47 4.89 23.95
N TYR A 25 2.69 5.26 23.55
CA TYR A 25 2.95 5.98 22.31
C TYR A 25 2.47 5.15 21.10
N LEU A 26 2.78 3.85 21.09
CA LEU A 26 2.39 2.96 20.02
C LEU A 26 0.89 2.69 20.02
N GLU A 27 0.28 2.42 21.17
CA GLU A 27 -1.17 2.32 21.31
C GLU A 27 -1.85 3.58 20.75
N GLY A 28 -1.34 4.77 21.09
CA GLY A 28 -1.82 6.04 20.56
C GLY A 28 -1.66 6.18 19.05
N TYR A 29 -0.48 5.87 18.51
CA TYR A 29 -0.22 5.89 17.07
C TYR A 29 -1.14 4.90 16.32
N PHE A 30 -1.30 3.68 16.84
CA PHE A 30 -2.20 2.70 16.25
C PHE A 30 -3.66 3.15 16.32
N ASP A 31 -4.11 3.73 17.42
CA ASP A 31 -5.48 4.26 17.60
C ASP A 31 -5.74 5.40 16.60
N GLU A 32 -4.79 6.31 16.46
CA GLU A 32 -4.86 7.42 15.52
C GLU A 32 -4.92 6.96 14.06
N HIS A 33 -4.02 6.07 13.65
CA HIS A 33 -3.86 5.72 12.24
C HIS A 33 -4.70 4.53 11.78
N PHE A 34 -4.93 3.54 12.65
CA PHE A 34 -5.63 2.30 12.29
C PHE A 34 -6.96 2.11 13.04
N GLY A 35 -7.33 3.04 13.94
CA GLY A 35 -8.43 2.94 14.91
C GLY A 35 -9.72 2.44 14.30
N LYS A 36 -10.06 3.05 13.16
CA LYS A 36 -11.27 2.80 12.39
C LYS A 36 -11.32 1.44 11.68
N TYR A 37 -10.18 0.77 11.47
CA TYR A 37 -10.12 -0.48 10.69
C TYR A 37 -10.14 -1.74 11.55
N VAL A 38 -9.77 -1.67 12.83
CA VAL A 38 -9.56 -2.86 13.66
C VAL A 38 -10.41 -2.80 14.92
N LYS A 39 -11.44 -3.66 15.02
CA LYS A 39 -12.34 -3.74 16.19
C LYS A 39 -11.72 -4.40 17.43
N LYS A 40 -10.66 -5.22 17.27
CA LYS A 40 -9.98 -5.92 18.36
C LYS A 40 -8.47 -5.65 18.27
N ARG A 41 -7.99 -4.77 19.13
CA ARG A 41 -6.60 -4.28 19.19
C ARG A 41 -5.77 -4.92 20.30
N THR A 42 -6.37 -5.81 21.06
CA THR A 42 -5.85 -6.15 22.38
C THR A 42 -5.45 -7.60 22.42
N LEU A 43 -4.17 -7.81 22.70
CA LEU A 43 -3.74 -8.98 23.45
C LEU A 43 -4.72 -9.16 24.61
N ASP A 44 -5.35 -10.33 24.68
CA ASP A 44 -6.21 -10.64 25.81
C ASP A 44 -5.39 -10.66 27.11
N SER A 45 -6.09 -10.72 28.24
CA SER A 45 -5.46 -10.72 29.57
C SER A 45 -4.38 -11.80 29.72
N LYS A 46 -4.52 -12.91 29.01
CA LYS A 46 -3.60 -14.05 29.03
C LYS A 46 -2.35 -13.73 28.20
N GLN A 47 -2.51 -13.20 27.00
CA GLN A 47 -1.38 -12.80 26.14
C GLN A 47 -0.57 -11.63 26.76
N LYS A 48 -1.24 -10.67 27.41
CA LYS A 48 -0.57 -9.62 28.21
C LYS A 48 0.20 -10.21 29.40
N ALA A 49 -0.29 -11.29 30.00
CA ALA A 49 0.39 -12.00 31.08
C ALA A 49 1.58 -12.83 30.57
N GLU A 50 1.45 -13.50 29.43
CA GLU A 50 2.52 -14.29 28.79
C GLU A 50 3.72 -13.43 28.41
N VAL A 51 3.47 -12.24 27.83
CA VAL A 51 4.54 -11.26 27.58
C VAL A 51 5.21 -10.85 28.88
N ARG A 52 4.42 -10.50 29.91
CA ARG A 52 4.98 -10.09 31.22
C ARG A 52 5.83 -11.20 31.83
N GLU A 53 5.39 -12.46 31.77
CA GLU A 53 6.14 -13.61 32.24
C GLU A 53 7.42 -13.83 31.44
N LYS A 54 7.39 -13.60 30.12
CA LYS A 54 8.57 -13.68 29.26
C LYS A 54 9.61 -12.61 29.59
N VAL A 55 9.19 -11.34 29.76
CA VAL A 55 10.05 -10.25 30.28
C VAL A 55 10.69 -10.67 31.60
N ILE A 56 9.90 -11.21 32.52
CA ILE A 56 10.39 -11.61 33.86
C ILE A 56 11.40 -12.75 33.76
N LYS A 57 11.14 -13.76 32.93
CA LYS A 57 12.00 -14.94 32.75
C LYS A 57 13.33 -14.61 32.06
N GLU A 58 13.31 -13.74 31.06
CA GLU A 58 14.53 -13.29 30.36
C GLU A 58 15.38 -12.35 31.23
N ASN A 59 14.76 -11.66 32.19
CA ASN A 59 15.47 -10.83 33.17
C ASN A 59 15.93 -11.60 34.43
N GLN A 60 15.52 -12.86 34.62
CA GLN A 60 15.95 -13.69 35.76
C GLN A 60 17.43 -14.09 35.69
N SER A 61 18.07 -14.06 34.51
CA SER A 61 19.50 -14.38 34.37
C SER A 61 20.45 -13.31 34.90
N CYS A 62 19.93 -12.12 35.27
CA CYS A 62 20.75 -10.99 35.71
C CYS A 62 20.93 -10.90 37.25
N ILE A 63 20.48 -11.90 38.04
CA ILE A 63 20.38 -11.79 39.50
C ILE A 63 21.56 -12.42 40.29
N HIS A 64 22.66 -12.82 39.63
CA HIS A 64 23.80 -13.39 40.38
C HIS A 64 25.14 -12.73 40.09
N THR A 65 25.50 -11.73 40.93
CA THR A 65 26.61 -11.74 41.92
C THR A 65 27.29 -10.37 42.13
N GLN A 66 27.76 -10.22 43.36
CA GLN A 66 28.18 -9.01 44.08
C GLN A 66 29.52 -8.42 43.60
N ASP A 67 29.71 -7.12 43.83
CA ASP A 67 31.02 -6.40 43.80
C ASP A 67 31.56 -5.97 42.40
N ARG A 68 32.28 -4.83 42.32
CA ARG A 68 32.46 -3.98 41.08
C ARG A 68 31.14 -3.49 40.43
N GLU A 69 30.16 -3.41 41.31
CA GLU A 69 28.73 -3.61 41.16
C GLU A 69 27.93 -2.47 40.51
N CYS A 70 28.62 -1.40 40.09
CA CYS A 70 27.98 -0.17 39.58
C CYS A 70 28.47 0.27 38.20
N LEU A 71 29.62 -0.23 37.73
CA LEU A 71 30.15 0.01 36.39
C LEU A 71 29.70 -1.06 35.39
N SER A 72 29.48 -2.29 35.86
CA SER A 72 28.64 -3.28 35.17
C SER A 72 27.20 -2.80 35.04
N LYS A 73 26.72 -1.83 35.83
CA LYS A 73 25.35 -1.34 35.69
C LYS A 73 25.12 -0.64 34.37
N LEU A 74 26.08 0.07 33.78
CA LEU A 74 25.85 0.66 32.46
C LEU A 74 25.67 -0.44 31.41
N ASP A 75 26.43 -1.54 31.49
CA ASP A 75 26.32 -2.66 30.55
C ASP A 75 25.12 -3.57 30.86
N ILE A 76 24.74 -3.75 32.13
CA ILE A 76 23.49 -4.41 32.54
C ILE A 76 22.28 -3.53 32.19
N PHE A 77 22.37 -2.20 32.29
CA PHE A 77 21.33 -1.28 31.82
C PHE A 77 21.24 -1.29 30.31
N LYS A 78 22.36 -1.38 29.58
CA LYS A 78 22.34 -1.59 28.12
C LYS A 78 21.74 -2.94 27.78
N GLN A 79 22.10 -4.00 28.48
CA GLN A 79 21.57 -5.34 28.25
C GLN A 79 20.08 -5.45 28.64
N GLN A 80 19.65 -4.82 29.74
CA GLN A 80 18.24 -4.73 30.14
C GLN A 80 17.45 -3.82 29.23
N LYS A 81 18.08 -2.77 28.69
CA LYS A 81 17.49 -1.93 27.64
C LYS A 81 17.36 -2.73 26.35
N GLU A 82 18.36 -3.50 25.94
CA GLU A 82 18.32 -4.39 24.78
C GLU A 82 17.26 -5.50 24.95
N ILE A 83 17.11 -6.07 26.14
CA ILE A 83 16.06 -7.07 26.47
C ILE A 83 14.68 -6.40 26.55
N ALA A 84 14.59 -5.21 27.13
CA ALA A 84 13.36 -4.42 27.13
C ALA A 84 12.95 -4.06 25.70
N GLU A 85 13.90 -3.65 24.86
CA GLU A 85 13.72 -3.36 23.43
C GLU A 85 13.38 -4.64 22.65
N SER A 86 13.99 -5.79 22.97
CA SER A 86 13.63 -7.07 22.34
C SER A 86 12.25 -7.54 22.77
N THR A 87 11.87 -7.31 24.03
CA THR A 87 10.53 -7.64 24.50
C THR A 87 9.51 -6.64 23.98
N LEU A 88 9.89 -5.38 23.81
CA LEU A 88 9.06 -4.38 23.16
C LEU A 88 8.90 -4.74 21.68
N GLN A 89 9.95 -5.19 20.99
CA GLN A 89 9.85 -5.80 19.66
C GLN A 89 8.96 -7.04 19.65
N GLU A 90 8.97 -7.85 20.70
CA GLU A 90 8.08 -9.02 20.81
C GLU A 90 6.64 -8.65 21.18
N LEU A 91 6.45 -7.57 21.93
CA LEU A 91 5.16 -6.91 22.16
C LEU A 91 4.66 -6.28 20.87
N HIS A 92 5.52 -5.65 20.07
CA HIS A 92 5.17 -5.19 18.72
C HIS A 92 4.80 -6.39 17.85
N LYS A 93 5.51 -7.51 18.01
CA LYS A 93 5.19 -8.78 17.35
C LYS A 93 3.82 -9.33 17.72
N ASN A 94 3.38 -9.10 18.95
CA ASN A 94 2.11 -9.63 19.46
C ASN A 94 0.94 -8.62 19.40
N LEU A 95 1.19 -7.32 19.56
CA LEU A 95 0.21 -6.23 19.49
C LEU A 95 -0.01 -5.71 18.07
N GLY A 96 0.89 -6.02 17.13
CA GLY A 96 1.03 -5.31 15.86
C GLY A 96 1.45 -6.17 14.66
N TYR A 97 1.27 -7.49 14.71
CA TYR A 97 1.25 -8.25 13.46
C TYR A 97 -0.14 -8.09 12.83
N ILE A 98 -0.12 -7.54 11.63
CA ILE A 98 -1.25 -7.47 10.70
C ILE A 98 -1.95 -8.84 10.55
N ASP A 99 -1.23 -9.92 10.84
CA ASP A 99 -1.69 -11.30 10.92
C ASP A 99 -2.90 -11.53 11.84
N PHE A 100 -3.03 -10.75 12.92
CA PHE A 100 -4.10 -10.94 13.90
C PHE A 100 -5.29 -9.99 13.71
N TRP A 101 -5.26 -9.14 12.69
CA TRP A 101 -6.31 -8.15 12.48
C TRP A 101 -7.55 -8.80 11.88
N ASP A 102 -8.67 -8.74 12.61
CA ASP A 102 -9.98 -9.09 12.07
C ASP A 102 -10.55 -7.92 11.27
N VAL A 103 -10.35 -7.98 9.96
CA VAL A 103 -10.88 -7.01 9.00
C VAL A 103 -12.22 -7.45 8.38
N GLY A 104 -12.80 -8.58 8.79
CA GLY A 104 -13.96 -9.22 8.16
C GLY A 104 -15.29 -8.44 8.22
N ASN A 105 -15.30 -7.29 8.89
CA ASN A 105 -16.43 -6.35 8.94
C ASN A 105 -16.07 -4.94 8.46
N VAL A 106 -14.83 -4.74 7.99
CA VAL A 106 -14.37 -3.46 7.45
C VAL A 106 -15.02 -3.23 6.09
N ARG A 107 -15.57 -2.04 5.90
CA ARG A 107 -16.15 -1.60 4.63
C ARG A 107 -15.22 -0.67 3.86
N ASP A 108 -14.30 -0.01 4.55
CA ASP A 108 -13.44 1.03 3.98
C ASP A 108 -12.03 0.87 4.55
N MET A 109 -11.06 0.61 3.67
CA MET A 109 -9.63 0.50 3.94
C MET A 109 -8.83 1.66 3.31
N SER A 110 -9.49 2.77 2.99
CA SER A 110 -8.87 3.86 2.24
C SER A 110 -7.68 4.45 2.99
N TYR A 111 -6.52 4.52 2.35
CA TYR A 111 -5.28 5.06 2.91
C TYR A 111 -4.77 4.32 4.15
N MET A 112 -5.19 3.06 4.34
CA MET A 112 -4.81 2.27 5.51
C MET A 112 -3.29 2.14 5.68
N PHE A 113 -2.54 1.96 4.59
CA PHE A 113 -1.08 1.85 4.58
C PHE A 113 -0.40 2.96 3.79
N ALA A 114 -1.10 4.09 3.60
CA ALA A 114 -0.55 5.23 2.91
C ALA A 114 0.67 5.79 3.66
N ASP A 115 1.79 5.94 2.96
CA ASP A 115 3.00 6.54 3.50
C ASP A 115 3.14 7.99 3.03
N TYR A 116 2.90 8.92 3.95
CA TYR A 116 3.06 10.35 3.72
C TYR A 116 4.38 10.87 4.30
N MET A 117 5.52 10.22 4.00
CA MET A 117 6.86 10.69 4.36
C MET A 117 6.99 11.16 5.82
N THR A 118 6.48 10.41 6.79
CA THR A 118 6.75 10.73 8.20
C THR A 118 8.16 10.24 8.54
N TRP A 119 8.99 11.12 9.10
CA TRP A 119 10.39 10.83 9.47
C TRP A 119 10.56 9.71 10.53
N SER A 120 9.47 9.25 11.13
CA SER A 120 9.38 7.99 11.86
C SER A 120 8.84 6.91 10.93
N HIS A 121 9.46 5.72 10.91
CA HIS A 121 9.16 4.62 9.97
C HIS A 121 8.14 3.54 10.47
N PRO A 122 6.97 3.81 11.11
CA PRO A 122 6.00 2.80 11.57
C PRO A 122 5.50 1.73 10.61
N ILE A 123 5.61 1.92 9.29
CA ILE A 123 4.92 1.05 8.33
C ILE A 123 5.83 -0.08 7.83
N GLU A 124 7.16 0.11 7.87
CA GLU A 124 8.15 -0.87 7.40
C GLU A 124 8.04 -2.23 8.10
N TRP A 125 7.62 -2.25 9.36
CA TRP A 125 7.44 -3.48 10.13
C TRP A 125 6.05 -4.09 10.02
N VAL A 126 5.03 -3.31 9.65
CA VAL A 126 3.64 -3.81 9.55
C VAL A 126 3.45 -4.63 8.27
N LEU A 127 4.14 -4.30 7.19
CA LEU A 127 4.01 -4.94 5.87
C LEU A 127 5.09 -6.00 5.57
N LYS A 128 5.89 -6.41 6.56
CA LYS A 128 6.85 -7.52 6.37
C LYS A 128 6.17 -8.88 6.18
N ASP A 129 4.92 -8.98 6.64
CA ASP A 129 4.12 -10.19 6.59
C ASP A 129 3.11 -10.14 5.44
N ASN A 130 2.72 -11.32 4.96
CA ASN A 130 1.72 -11.40 3.90
C ASN A 130 0.31 -11.27 4.46
N LEU A 131 -0.60 -10.71 3.67
CA LEU A 131 -1.95 -10.38 4.08
C LEU A 131 -2.96 -11.45 3.64
N SER A 132 -2.48 -12.68 3.39
CA SER A 132 -3.26 -13.64 2.62
C SER A 132 -4.52 -14.14 3.33
N HIS A 133 -4.50 -14.13 4.66
CA HIS A 133 -5.58 -14.56 5.55
C HIS A 133 -6.67 -13.50 5.77
N TRP A 134 -6.49 -12.28 5.28
CA TRP A 134 -7.47 -11.21 5.46
C TRP A 134 -8.76 -11.50 4.73
N ASN A 135 -9.88 -11.45 5.47
CA ASN A 135 -11.20 -11.50 4.87
C ASN A 135 -11.64 -10.09 4.44
N VAL A 136 -11.37 -9.75 3.18
CA VAL A 136 -11.75 -8.45 2.59
C VAL A 136 -13.09 -8.49 1.81
N SER A 137 -13.86 -9.58 1.91
CA SER A 137 -15.11 -9.80 1.14
C SER A 137 -16.19 -8.72 1.32
N LYS A 138 -16.09 -7.91 2.37
CA LYS A 138 -17.02 -6.79 2.65
C LYS A 138 -16.44 -5.42 2.33
N VAL A 139 -15.16 -5.32 1.98
CA VAL A 139 -14.51 -4.04 1.71
C VAL A 139 -15.06 -3.47 0.40
N GLU A 140 -15.56 -2.24 0.49
CA GLU A 140 -16.16 -1.47 -0.61
C GLU A 140 -15.20 -0.40 -1.13
N SER A 141 -14.25 0.08 -0.30
CA SER A 141 -13.20 1.02 -0.73
C SER A 141 -11.82 0.56 -0.27
N MET A 142 -10.87 0.55 -1.20
CA MET A 142 -9.43 0.43 -0.97
C MET A 142 -8.67 1.65 -1.52
N ARG A 143 -9.36 2.79 -1.60
CA ARG A 143 -8.80 4.03 -2.15
C ARG A 143 -7.47 4.39 -1.48
N GLY A 144 -6.39 4.45 -2.26
CA GLY A 144 -5.08 4.82 -1.74
C GLY A 144 -4.56 3.90 -0.66
N MET A 145 -5.05 2.66 -0.54
CA MET A 145 -4.69 1.75 0.55
C MET A 145 -3.17 1.64 0.72
N PHE A 146 -2.41 1.65 -0.37
CA PHE A 146 -0.95 1.57 -0.41
C PHE A 146 -0.29 2.80 -1.05
N TYR A 147 -0.93 3.96 -0.91
CA TYR A 147 -0.47 5.22 -1.49
C TYR A 147 0.96 5.56 -1.02
N TRP A 148 1.88 5.79 -1.98
CA TRP A 148 3.29 6.15 -1.76
C TRP A 148 4.16 5.12 -1.01
N SER A 149 3.72 3.87 -0.91
CA SER A 149 4.43 2.82 -0.17
C SER A 149 5.62 2.19 -0.93
N LEU A 150 6.44 3.00 -1.65
CA LEU A 150 7.55 2.57 -2.53
C LEU A 150 8.55 1.58 -1.88
N HIS A 151 8.82 1.73 -0.58
CA HIS A 151 9.86 0.97 0.12
C HIS A 151 9.36 -0.37 0.71
N TYR A 152 8.04 -0.60 0.76
CA TYR A 152 7.47 -1.62 1.64
C TYR A 152 6.65 -2.70 0.93
N ILE A 153 6.34 -2.52 -0.36
CA ILE A 153 5.48 -3.43 -1.12
C ILE A 153 6.29 -4.13 -2.20
N LYS A 154 7.36 -4.80 -1.76
CA LYS A 154 8.14 -5.65 -2.64
C LYS A 154 7.84 -7.13 -2.34
N ASP A 155 7.01 -7.72 -3.20
CA ASP A 155 6.86 -9.16 -3.46
C ASP A 155 6.46 -10.08 -2.29
N ASN A 156 5.62 -9.63 -1.34
CA ASN A 156 5.17 -10.51 -0.24
C ASN A 156 3.81 -10.17 0.38
N LEU A 157 2.97 -9.31 -0.22
CA LEU A 157 1.62 -9.07 0.29
C LEU A 157 0.73 -10.31 0.13
N LYS A 158 0.92 -11.11 -0.92
CA LYS A 158 0.10 -12.29 -1.25
C LYS A 158 -1.40 -11.99 -1.21
N ILE A 159 -1.82 -11.01 -1.99
CA ILE A 159 -3.20 -10.51 -2.01
C ILE A 159 -4.00 -11.06 -3.19
N GLU A 160 -3.43 -11.99 -3.96
CA GLU A 160 -4.02 -12.52 -5.20
C GLU A 160 -5.32 -13.28 -4.92
N GLN A 161 -5.42 -13.95 -3.77
CA GLN A 161 -6.60 -14.73 -3.36
C GLN A 161 -7.67 -13.94 -2.58
N TRP A 162 -7.52 -12.62 -2.46
CA TRP A 162 -8.53 -11.79 -1.80
C TRP A 162 -9.87 -11.82 -2.53
N ASP A 163 -10.97 -11.97 -1.77
CA ASP A 163 -12.32 -11.78 -2.32
C ASP A 163 -12.63 -10.28 -2.43
N THR A 164 -12.37 -9.70 -3.61
CA THR A 164 -12.63 -8.28 -3.90
C THR A 164 -14.03 -8.03 -4.46
N SER A 165 -14.96 -9.01 -4.42
CA SER A 165 -16.26 -8.94 -5.11
C SER A 165 -17.22 -7.86 -4.58
N SER A 166 -16.87 -7.18 -3.49
CA SER A 166 -17.62 -6.03 -2.94
C SER A 166 -16.99 -4.67 -3.26
N LEU A 167 -15.80 -4.64 -3.86
CA LEU A 167 -15.04 -3.41 -4.10
C LEU A 167 -15.76 -2.50 -5.10
N ARG A 168 -15.85 -1.21 -4.77
CA ARG A 168 -16.45 -0.13 -5.57
C ARG A 168 -15.45 0.96 -5.93
N ASP A 169 -14.51 1.24 -5.05
CA ASP A 169 -13.47 2.26 -5.24
C ASP A 169 -12.08 1.66 -4.98
N MET A 170 -11.22 1.71 -5.99
CA MET A 170 -9.81 1.35 -5.90
C MET A 170 -8.88 2.46 -6.38
N SER A 171 -9.39 3.70 -6.41
CA SER A 171 -8.61 4.85 -6.85
C SER A 171 -7.31 4.98 -6.06
N TYR A 172 -6.20 5.18 -6.74
CA TYR A 172 -4.86 5.34 -6.18
C TYR A 172 -4.34 4.20 -5.31
N ILE A 173 -4.96 3.00 -5.36
CA ILE A 173 -4.63 1.88 -4.46
C ILE A 173 -3.13 1.60 -4.40
N PHE A 174 -2.42 1.61 -5.53
CA PHE A 174 -0.97 1.36 -5.65
C PHE A 174 -0.20 2.57 -6.21
N PHE A 175 -0.70 3.79 -6.00
CA PHE A 175 -0.01 5.00 -6.48
C PHE A 175 1.39 5.12 -5.88
N ARG A 176 2.41 5.28 -6.73
CA ARG A 176 3.83 5.34 -6.35
C ARG A 176 4.20 4.17 -5.44
N THR A 177 4.15 2.96 -5.97
CA THR A 177 4.56 1.74 -5.27
C THR A 177 5.54 0.92 -6.12
N SER A 178 6.20 -0.04 -5.50
CA SER A 178 6.97 -1.10 -6.16
C SER A 178 6.14 -2.38 -6.36
N PHE A 179 4.81 -2.27 -6.29
CA PHE A 179 3.90 -3.41 -6.38
C PHE A 179 4.04 -4.15 -7.71
N SER A 180 4.22 -5.47 -7.65
CA SER A 180 4.45 -6.32 -8.83
C SER A 180 3.64 -7.64 -8.83
N GLU A 181 2.76 -7.85 -7.85
CA GLU A 181 2.01 -9.10 -7.69
C GLU A 181 0.83 -9.23 -8.67
N ASN A 182 0.51 -10.47 -9.03
CA ASN A 182 -0.51 -10.76 -10.04
C ASN A 182 -1.92 -10.73 -9.43
N ILE A 183 -2.67 -9.68 -9.73
CA ILE A 183 -4.05 -9.49 -9.26
C ILE A 183 -5.09 -9.63 -10.39
N ASN A 184 -4.76 -10.36 -11.46
CA ASN A 184 -5.67 -10.58 -12.57
C ASN A 184 -6.95 -11.34 -12.14
N ASP A 185 -6.87 -12.14 -11.08
CA ASP A 185 -8.01 -12.90 -10.55
C ASP A 185 -8.91 -12.08 -9.60
N TRP A 186 -8.58 -10.83 -9.32
CA TRP A 186 -9.46 -9.94 -8.56
C TRP A 186 -10.79 -9.73 -9.29
N ASN A 187 -11.89 -9.86 -8.54
CA ASN A 187 -13.21 -9.52 -9.03
C ASN A 187 -13.42 -8.00 -8.90
N VAL A 188 -13.31 -7.29 -10.01
CA VAL A 188 -13.54 -5.83 -10.09
C VAL A 188 -14.89 -5.46 -10.71
N SER A 189 -15.80 -6.43 -10.88
CA SER A 189 -17.08 -6.23 -11.59
C SER A 189 -18.00 -5.18 -10.97
N LYS A 190 -17.79 -4.76 -9.72
CA LYS A 190 -18.55 -3.68 -9.05
C LYS A 190 -17.78 -2.36 -8.92
N VAL A 191 -16.53 -2.32 -9.37
CA VAL A 191 -15.69 -1.14 -9.25
C VAL A 191 -16.20 -0.06 -10.22
N GLU A 192 -16.38 1.14 -9.69
CA GLU A 192 -16.87 2.31 -10.43
C GLU A 192 -15.73 3.31 -10.69
N ASN A 193 -14.72 3.37 -9.81
CA ASN A 193 -13.57 4.28 -9.91
C ASN A 193 -12.22 3.54 -9.81
N MET A 194 -11.37 3.69 -10.82
CA MET A 194 -10.00 3.18 -10.87
C MET A 194 -8.97 4.29 -11.11
N GLU A 195 -9.34 5.55 -10.86
CA GLU A 195 -8.45 6.70 -11.02
C GLU A 195 -7.09 6.47 -10.36
N GLY A 196 -6.02 6.56 -11.13
CA GLY A 196 -4.64 6.46 -10.63
C GLY A 196 -4.28 5.14 -9.94
N ALA A 197 -5.05 4.05 -10.12
CA ALA A 197 -4.86 2.80 -9.38
C ALA A 197 -3.42 2.27 -9.40
N PHE A 198 -2.70 2.43 -10.52
CA PHE A 198 -1.29 2.06 -10.72
C PHE A 198 -0.43 3.25 -11.16
N MET A 199 -0.86 4.48 -10.86
CA MET A 199 -0.10 5.67 -11.24
C MET A 199 1.30 5.60 -10.61
N GLU A 200 2.35 5.70 -11.42
CA GLU A 200 3.75 5.51 -11.02
C GLU A 200 4.04 4.20 -10.24
N ALA A 201 3.29 3.13 -10.47
CA ALA A 201 3.66 1.78 -10.03
C ALA A 201 4.79 1.26 -10.94
N LEU A 202 6.03 1.59 -10.60
CA LEU A 202 7.18 1.52 -11.52
C LEU A 202 7.50 0.09 -11.98
N ASP A 203 7.23 -0.90 -11.13
CA ASP A 203 7.56 -2.31 -11.36
C ASP A 203 6.36 -3.16 -11.84
N PHE A 204 5.17 -2.56 -11.96
CA PHE A 204 3.95 -3.30 -12.28
C PHE A 204 3.83 -3.60 -13.78
N ASP A 205 3.84 -4.89 -14.15
CA ASP A 205 3.62 -5.38 -15.52
C ASP A 205 2.80 -6.69 -15.53
N GLN A 206 1.85 -6.82 -14.60
CA GLN A 206 1.02 -8.04 -14.49
C GLN A 206 -0.25 -7.95 -15.34
N PRO A 207 -0.73 -9.08 -15.89
CA PRO A 207 -1.91 -9.09 -16.74
C PRO A 207 -3.15 -8.63 -15.97
N LEU A 208 -4.06 -7.95 -16.67
CA LEU A 208 -5.34 -7.45 -16.14
C LEU A 208 -6.52 -7.79 -17.07
N ASP A 209 -6.31 -8.71 -18.02
CA ASP A 209 -7.26 -9.04 -19.09
C ASP A 209 -8.56 -9.70 -18.59
N LYS A 210 -8.58 -10.23 -17.37
CA LYS A 210 -9.78 -10.85 -16.76
C LYS A 210 -10.70 -9.83 -16.07
N TRP A 211 -10.27 -8.58 -15.94
CA TRP A 211 -11.03 -7.57 -15.23
C TRP A 211 -12.31 -7.17 -15.99
N ASP A 212 -13.44 -7.23 -15.29
CA ASP A 212 -14.74 -6.81 -15.82
C ASP A 212 -14.92 -5.29 -15.66
N MET A 213 -14.65 -4.55 -16.74
CA MET A 213 -14.62 -3.08 -16.76
C MET A 213 -15.99 -2.43 -16.96
N ARG A 214 -17.07 -3.20 -17.08
CA ARG A 214 -18.39 -2.70 -17.50
C ARG A 214 -19.00 -1.65 -16.57
N ASN A 215 -18.63 -1.63 -15.29
CA ASN A 215 -19.14 -0.64 -14.33
C ASN A 215 -18.21 0.56 -14.10
N VAL A 216 -16.98 0.50 -14.62
CA VAL A 216 -15.97 1.54 -14.42
C VAL A 216 -16.35 2.81 -15.19
N LYS A 217 -16.25 3.96 -14.52
CA LYS A 217 -16.52 5.29 -15.09
C LYS A 217 -15.26 6.08 -15.38
N SER A 218 -14.22 5.90 -14.57
CA SER A 218 -12.94 6.59 -14.75
C SER A 218 -11.77 5.63 -14.63
N ILE A 219 -10.85 5.73 -15.59
CA ILE A 219 -9.48 5.19 -15.55
C ILE A 219 -8.45 6.31 -15.71
N SER A 220 -8.83 7.54 -15.33
CA SER A 220 -7.92 8.70 -15.36
C SER A 220 -6.66 8.38 -14.59
N TYR A 221 -5.50 8.75 -15.13
CA TYR A 221 -4.18 8.50 -14.56
C TYR A 221 -3.81 7.04 -14.26
N MET A 222 -4.63 6.04 -14.61
CA MET A 222 -4.51 4.67 -14.09
C MET A 222 -3.11 4.07 -14.24
N PHE A 223 -2.43 4.28 -15.37
CA PHE A 223 -1.06 3.86 -15.64
C PHE A 223 -0.11 5.04 -15.91
N HIS A 224 -0.49 6.25 -15.47
CA HIS A 224 0.32 7.44 -15.70
C HIS A 224 1.68 7.29 -15.03
N GLY A 225 2.76 7.28 -15.81
CA GLY A 225 4.10 7.06 -15.30
C GLY A 225 4.41 5.63 -14.84
N ALA A 226 3.56 4.64 -15.12
CA ALA A 226 3.84 3.23 -14.88
C ALA A 226 4.79 2.69 -15.97
N VAL A 227 6.09 2.97 -15.80
CA VAL A 227 7.10 2.81 -16.85
C VAL A 227 7.32 1.39 -17.34
N SER A 228 6.98 0.37 -16.55
CA SER A 228 7.15 -1.04 -16.92
C SER A 228 5.88 -1.67 -17.52
N PHE A 229 4.72 -1.02 -17.40
CA PHE A 229 3.45 -1.63 -17.78
C PHE A 229 3.29 -1.72 -19.31
N ASN A 230 3.13 -2.94 -19.83
CA ASN A 230 2.93 -3.20 -21.26
C ASN A 230 2.00 -4.40 -21.55
N GLN A 231 0.99 -4.60 -20.71
CA GLN A 231 0.06 -5.73 -20.84
C GLN A 231 -1.10 -5.47 -21.79
N ASN A 232 -1.59 -6.53 -22.43
CA ASN A 232 -2.70 -6.46 -23.37
C ASN A 232 -4.03 -6.21 -22.65
N LEU A 233 -4.75 -5.16 -23.03
CA LEU A 233 -6.01 -4.72 -22.44
C LEU A 233 -7.20 -4.79 -23.42
N GLN A 234 -7.07 -5.49 -24.54
CA GLN A 234 -8.11 -5.55 -25.57
C GLN A 234 -9.42 -6.21 -25.12
N ALA A 235 -9.37 -7.03 -24.07
CA ALA A 235 -10.53 -7.74 -23.52
C ALA A 235 -11.45 -6.84 -22.67
N TRP A 236 -11.02 -5.64 -22.31
CA TRP A 236 -11.79 -4.71 -21.50
C TRP A 236 -12.99 -4.14 -22.28
N ASP A 237 -14.18 -4.18 -21.67
CA ASP A 237 -15.34 -3.43 -22.14
C ASP A 237 -15.27 -1.99 -21.60
N THR A 238 -14.88 -1.05 -22.46
CA THR A 238 -14.68 0.37 -22.11
C THR A 238 -15.90 1.25 -22.37
N SER A 239 -17.02 0.66 -22.81
CA SER A 239 -18.18 1.41 -23.34
C SER A 239 -18.85 2.35 -22.32
N ASN A 240 -18.58 2.15 -21.03
CA ASN A 240 -19.10 2.94 -19.92
C ASN A 240 -18.12 3.99 -19.34
N ILE A 241 -16.88 4.01 -19.81
CA ILE A 241 -15.84 4.92 -19.31
C ILE A 241 -16.06 6.32 -19.91
N VAL A 242 -16.00 7.35 -19.05
CA VAL A 242 -16.19 8.75 -19.43
C VAL A 242 -14.91 9.59 -19.32
N ASP A 243 -13.94 9.16 -18.52
CA ASP A 243 -12.65 9.83 -18.34
C ASP A 243 -11.47 8.85 -18.51
N MET A 244 -10.61 9.17 -19.48
CA MET A 244 -9.35 8.47 -19.79
C MET A 244 -8.15 9.42 -19.78
N SER A 245 -8.27 10.56 -19.08
CA SER A 245 -7.21 11.55 -19.02
C SER A 245 -5.93 10.94 -18.43
N TYR A 246 -4.80 11.18 -19.09
CA TYR A 246 -3.47 10.74 -18.67
C TYR A 246 -3.29 9.24 -18.46
N THR A 247 -4.23 8.36 -18.87
CA THR A 247 -4.20 6.91 -18.57
C THR A 247 -2.86 6.27 -18.93
N PHE A 248 -2.28 6.59 -20.08
CA PHE A 248 -0.97 6.10 -20.53
C PHE A 248 0.06 7.24 -20.67
N GLY A 249 -0.14 8.38 -20.01
CA GLY A 249 0.78 9.50 -20.07
C GLY A 249 2.08 9.25 -19.27
N GLY A 250 3.18 9.87 -19.70
CA GLY A 250 4.46 9.97 -18.98
C GLY A 250 4.67 11.37 -18.37
N PHE A 251 5.83 11.62 -17.75
CA PHE A 251 6.05 12.83 -16.94
C PHE A 251 6.53 14.10 -17.68
N GLY A 252 6.37 14.19 -19.01
CA GLY A 252 6.75 15.41 -19.74
C GLY A 252 8.26 15.71 -19.82
N GLY A 253 9.12 14.77 -19.37
CA GLY A 253 10.59 14.88 -19.36
C GLY A 253 11.26 13.90 -20.34
N ALA A 254 12.54 14.13 -20.64
CA ALA A 254 13.29 13.30 -21.59
C ALA A 254 13.59 11.88 -21.08
N ASP A 255 13.66 11.70 -19.76
CA ASP A 255 14.32 10.54 -19.13
C ASP A 255 13.37 9.45 -18.62
N VAL A 256 12.06 9.72 -18.55
CA VAL A 256 11.06 8.75 -18.06
C VAL A 256 9.92 8.65 -19.06
N ILE A 257 9.89 7.54 -19.79
CA ILE A 257 8.99 7.29 -20.92
C ILE A 257 8.18 6.03 -20.60
N THR A 258 6.87 6.08 -20.83
CA THR A 258 6.04 4.87 -20.80
C THR A 258 6.41 3.94 -21.95
N ILE A 259 6.49 2.63 -21.69
CA ILE A 259 6.79 1.63 -22.73
C ILE A 259 5.53 1.04 -23.37
N TYR A 260 4.35 1.44 -22.91
CA TYR A 260 3.09 0.86 -23.36
C TYR A 260 2.93 0.96 -24.88
N ASN A 261 2.77 -0.18 -25.55
CA ASN A 261 2.62 -0.28 -27.00
C ASN A 261 1.68 -1.43 -27.42
N GLN A 262 0.67 -1.72 -26.60
CA GLN A 262 -0.32 -2.76 -26.90
C GLN A 262 -1.51 -2.20 -27.69
N PRO A 263 -2.19 -3.02 -28.52
CA PRO A 263 -3.30 -2.54 -29.33
C PRO A 263 -4.50 -2.14 -28.48
N LEU A 264 -5.14 -1.03 -28.83
CA LEU A 264 -6.36 -0.50 -28.18
C LEU A 264 -7.52 -0.35 -29.17
N GLU A 265 -7.44 -0.99 -30.34
CA GLU A 265 -8.44 -0.82 -31.40
C GLU A 265 -9.83 -1.37 -31.05
N SER A 266 -9.92 -2.29 -30.07
CA SER A 266 -11.17 -2.88 -29.59
C SER A 266 -11.91 -2.02 -28.56
N TRP A 267 -11.28 -0.97 -28.03
CA TRP A 267 -11.91 -0.10 -27.03
C TRP A 267 -13.04 0.70 -27.66
N ASP A 268 -14.23 0.56 -27.08
CA ASP A 268 -15.35 1.47 -27.33
C ASP A 268 -15.15 2.74 -26.51
N ILE A 269 -14.80 3.83 -27.19
CA ILE A 269 -14.58 5.14 -26.59
C ILE A 269 -15.75 6.11 -26.81
N SER A 270 -16.89 5.63 -27.35
CA SER A 270 -18.01 6.47 -27.77
C SER A 270 -18.72 7.20 -26.61
N SER A 271 -18.40 6.84 -25.36
CA SER A 271 -18.87 7.50 -24.13
C SER A 271 -17.85 8.47 -23.52
N VAL A 272 -16.60 8.47 -23.98
CA VAL A 272 -15.52 9.25 -23.37
C VAL A 272 -15.71 10.74 -23.63
N GLU A 273 -15.61 11.53 -22.56
CA GLU A 273 -15.69 13.00 -22.62
C GLU A 273 -14.32 13.66 -22.42
N ASN A 274 -13.39 13.01 -21.72
CA ASN A 274 -12.06 13.54 -21.40
C ASN A 274 -10.94 12.57 -21.77
N MET A 275 -10.03 13.03 -22.64
CA MET A 275 -8.81 12.33 -23.07
C MET A 275 -7.56 13.22 -22.94
N GLU A 276 -7.62 14.23 -22.07
CA GLU A 276 -6.47 15.10 -21.80
C GLU A 276 -5.23 14.27 -21.51
N GLY A 277 -4.15 14.51 -22.24
CA GLY A 277 -2.86 13.87 -21.99
C GLY A 277 -2.86 12.33 -22.02
N MET A 278 -3.87 11.64 -22.57
CA MET A 278 -3.98 10.17 -22.52
C MET A 278 -2.70 9.45 -22.97
N PHE A 279 -2.00 10.00 -23.97
CA PHE A 279 -0.71 9.53 -24.49
C PHE A 279 0.38 10.61 -24.39
N TYR A 280 0.30 11.48 -23.38
CA TYR A 280 1.28 12.53 -23.11
C TYR A 280 2.68 11.92 -22.98
N TYR A 281 3.63 12.29 -23.83
CA TYR A 281 4.99 11.75 -23.87
C TYR A 281 5.07 10.21 -24.02
N ALA A 282 4.06 9.57 -24.61
CA ALA A 282 4.07 8.14 -24.92
C ALA A 282 4.83 7.83 -26.22
N LYS A 283 6.15 8.02 -26.20
CA LYS A 283 7.02 7.96 -27.40
C LYS A 283 7.05 6.59 -28.08
N ASN A 284 6.78 5.51 -27.34
CA ASN A 284 6.85 4.13 -27.82
C ASN A 284 5.52 3.58 -28.36
N TYR A 285 4.42 4.34 -28.26
CA TYR A 285 3.12 3.86 -28.72
C TYR A 285 3.00 4.02 -30.23
N GLU A 286 2.91 2.90 -30.96
CA GLU A 286 2.89 2.86 -32.43
C GLU A 286 1.60 2.25 -33.01
N GLN A 287 0.66 1.86 -32.15
CA GLN A 287 -0.56 1.17 -32.58
C GLN A 287 -1.60 2.13 -33.17
N SER A 288 -2.40 1.61 -34.11
CA SER A 288 -3.45 2.41 -34.76
C SER A 288 -4.61 2.70 -33.81
N LEU A 289 -5.10 3.95 -33.85
CA LEU A 289 -6.31 4.41 -33.16
C LEU A 289 -7.39 4.91 -34.14
N ASP A 290 -7.25 4.62 -35.44
CA ASP A 290 -8.09 5.20 -36.51
C ASP A 290 -9.58 4.82 -36.41
N LYS A 291 -9.92 3.75 -35.67
CA LYS A 291 -11.30 3.23 -35.49
C LYS A 291 -12.08 3.92 -34.37
N TRP A 292 -11.43 4.75 -33.56
CA TRP A 292 -12.05 5.39 -32.40
C TRP A 292 -13.09 6.46 -32.81
N ASP A 293 -14.30 6.35 -32.27
CA ASP A 293 -15.33 7.38 -32.38
C ASP A 293 -15.17 8.43 -31.27
N VAL A 294 -14.50 9.53 -31.60
CA VAL A 294 -14.20 10.62 -30.68
C VAL A 294 -15.28 11.71 -30.64
N SER A 295 -16.48 11.45 -31.17
CA SER A 295 -17.52 12.48 -31.34
C SER A 295 -18.01 13.13 -30.03
N LYS A 296 -17.89 12.45 -28.89
CA LYS A 296 -18.26 12.98 -27.56
C LYS A 296 -17.11 13.61 -26.77
N VAL A 297 -15.86 13.47 -27.23
CA VAL A 297 -14.70 13.95 -26.48
C VAL A 297 -14.66 15.48 -26.49
N LYS A 298 -14.68 16.07 -25.30
CA LYS A 298 -14.68 17.52 -25.06
C LYS A 298 -13.26 18.06 -24.87
N ASN A 299 -12.40 17.29 -24.22
CA ASN A 299 -11.02 17.66 -23.91
C ASN A 299 -10.04 16.62 -24.49
N MET A 300 -9.10 17.07 -25.32
CA MET A 300 -7.96 16.29 -25.84
C MET A 300 -6.65 17.07 -25.68
N ASP A 301 -6.61 18.03 -24.74
CA ASP A 301 -5.45 18.89 -24.56
C ASP A 301 -4.23 18.02 -24.26
N ARG A 302 -3.12 18.30 -24.96
CA ARG A 302 -1.85 17.57 -24.84
C ARG A 302 -1.93 16.06 -25.06
N MET A 303 -3.02 15.51 -25.60
CA MET A 303 -3.24 14.06 -25.75
C MET A 303 -2.04 13.34 -26.37
N PHE A 304 -1.39 13.99 -27.33
CA PHE A 304 -0.23 13.48 -28.07
C PHE A 304 1.00 14.40 -28.00
N GLU A 305 1.10 15.29 -26.99
CA GLU A 305 2.30 16.10 -26.83
C GLU A 305 3.51 15.20 -26.53
N GLY A 306 4.63 15.39 -27.21
CA GLY A 306 5.80 14.52 -27.09
C GLY A 306 5.72 13.20 -27.85
N TRP A 307 4.61 12.90 -28.54
CA TRP A 307 4.47 11.73 -29.42
C TRP A 307 5.24 11.94 -30.74
N LEU A 308 5.94 10.90 -31.20
CA LEU A 308 6.90 10.99 -32.32
C LEU A 308 6.36 10.44 -33.66
N ILE A 309 5.15 9.89 -33.69
CA ILE A 309 4.54 9.23 -34.86
C ILE A 309 3.36 10.06 -35.39
N SER A 310 2.89 9.74 -36.60
CA SER A 310 1.70 10.36 -37.18
C SER A 310 0.47 10.12 -36.32
N ALA A 311 -0.18 11.21 -35.91
CA ALA A 311 -1.44 11.15 -35.17
C ALA A 311 -2.57 10.49 -35.99
N PRO A 312 -3.60 9.91 -35.32
CA PRO A 312 -4.75 9.31 -35.98
C PRO A 312 -5.47 10.31 -36.89
N LYS A 313 -6.15 9.82 -37.92
CA LYS A 313 -6.81 10.68 -38.94
C LYS A 313 -7.83 11.66 -38.34
N TRP A 314 -8.45 11.29 -37.23
CA TRP A 314 -9.44 12.12 -36.54
C TRP A 314 -8.80 13.22 -35.67
N TYR A 315 -7.51 13.12 -35.34
CA TYR A 315 -6.83 14.08 -34.47
C TYR A 315 -6.42 15.33 -35.25
N LYS A 316 -7.17 16.42 -35.04
CA LYS A 316 -6.80 17.75 -35.50
C LYS A 316 -6.10 18.47 -34.36
N LYS A 317 -4.79 18.68 -34.48
CA LYS A 317 -4.00 19.47 -33.52
C LYS A 317 -4.69 20.83 -33.33
N ARG A 318 -5.26 21.08 -32.16
CA ARG A 318 -5.92 22.35 -31.82
C ARG A 318 -4.89 23.38 -31.38
#